data_AF-A0A7X1FR10-F1
#
_entry.id   AF-A0A7X1FR10-F1
#
_cell.length_a   1.000
_cell.length_b   1.000
_cell.length_c   1.000
_cell.angle_alpha   90.00
_cell.angle_beta   90.00
_cell.angle_gamma   90.00
#
_symmetry.space_group_name_H-M   'P 1'
#
loop_
_entity.id
_entity.type
_entity.pdbx_description
1 polymer ?
#
loop_
_entity_poly.entity_id
_entity_poly.type
_entity_poly.pdbx_seq_one_letter_code
_entity_poly.pdbx_strand_id
1 'polypeptide(L)'
;MTPYDLNLRHLMALSEIKQLGSLSRAAEAVHLSQPALTQAVVKLEGTLQHRLFDRHRDGITPTPAGIELIDRVDRAAQELAAAFEECRPATSSRRWIDGRAMLLRVSFTHLRAVIAAVQSGNFILANRATGISASAIHRAVRDFEQLSGIILFERRGRSVVPTDGARAIAGAARRAVAEIEAVIADLDMRRGQIGGRLTIGAMPLVRAKLIPEAVCDFHAKQPGATIAIIDGPYSELLARLTAGELDMIVGALRIPNPSPEIVQTPLYKDHFSVVARSDHPLTELDQIDLHDLARYPWIMSGRTAPKRVAWENMFLDMGIPPPPVAVECSSVLAIHGLLFEGDWLALLSPEQVSREVANGGLAILGPPLRGGASMIGVTTRAGWRPSAIQSQFLDNLKARVDRMKHAGLAA
;
A
#
# COMPACT_ATOMS: atom_id res chain seq x y z
N MET A 1 -14.56 -15.07 -6.49
CA MET A 1 -13.92 -15.10 -7.83
C MET A 1 -12.66 -14.24 -7.79
N THR A 2 -11.65 -14.53 -8.61
CA THR A 2 -10.47 -13.66 -8.77
C THR A 2 -10.49 -12.95 -10.13
N PRO A 3 -9.82 -11.78 -10.29
CA PRO A 3 -9.69 -11.12 -11.59
C PRO A 3 -9.05 -12.01 -12.67
N TYR A 4 -8.24 -12.99 -12.27
CA TYR A 4 -7.57 -13.91 -13.18
C TYR A 4 -8.53 -14.92 -13.83
N ASP A 5 -9.76 -15.06 -13.32
CA ASP A 5 -10.82 -15.88 -13.93
C ASP A 5 -11.53 -15.14 -15.07
N LEU A 6 -11.29 -13.83 -15.20
CA LEU A 6 -11.84 -12.99 -16.25
C LEU A 6 -10.94 -12.95 -17.48
N ASN A 7 -11.50 -12.51 -18.60
CA ASN A 7 -10.74 -12.32 -19.83
C ASN A 7 -10.48 -10.83 -20.05
N LEU A 8 -9.19 -10.46 -20.11
CA LEU A 8 -8.77 -9.06 -20.26
C LEU A 8 -9.38 -8.40 -21.51
N ARG A 9 -9.39 -9.09 -22.65
CA ARG A 9 -9.98 -8.58 -23.90
C ARG A 9 -11.49 -8.35 -23.78
N HIS A 10 -12.21 -9.25 -23.09
CA HIS A 10 -13.64 -9.07 -22.85
C HIS A 10 -13.93 -7.87 -21.95
N LEU A 11 -13.06 -7.60 -20.96
CA LEU A 11 -13.15 -6.39 -20.15
C LEU A 11 -12.91 -5.14 -21.00
N MET A 12 -11.86 -5.12 -21.84
CA MET A 12 -11.58 -3.98 -22.73
C MET A 12 -12.76 -3.69 -23.67
N ALA A 13 -13.48 -4.73 -24.10
CA ALA A 13 -14.63 -4.59 -24.96
C ALA A 13 -15.80 -3.83 -24.30
N LEU A 14 -15.90 -3.83 -22.96
CA LEU A 14 -16.98 -3.14 -22.26
C LEU A 14 -16.92 -1.61 -22.48
N SER A 15 -15.70 -1.05 -22.49
CA SER A 15 -15.46 0.36 -22.78
C SER A 15 -15.87 0.71 -24.21
N GLU A 16 -15.57 -0.15 -25.18
CA GLU A 16 -15.97 0.03 -26.58
C GLU A 16 -17.50 -0.03 -26.75
N ILE A 17 -18.19 -0.91 -26.01
CA ILE A 17 -19.66 -0.96 -26.00
C ILE A 17 -20.24 0.36 -25.50
N LYS A 18 -19.74 0.91 -24.37
CA LYS A 18 -20.17 2.20 -23.82
C LYS A 18 -19.95 3.36 -24.78
N GLN A 19 -18.81 3.37 -25.50
CA GLN A 19 -18.47 4.46 -26.42
C GLN A 19 -19.26 4.41 -27.73
N LEU A 20 -19.46 3.21 -28.28
CA LEU A 20 -20.04 3.03 -29.62
C LEU A 20 -21.55 2.80 -29.60
N GLY A 21 -22.13 2.48 -28.44
CA GLY A 21 -23.56 2.17 -28.28
C GLY A 21 -24.00 0.94 -29.11
N SER A 22 -23.06 0.09 -29.52
CA SER A 22 -23.30 -1.02 -30.45
C SER A 22 -22.38 -2.20 -30.16
N LEU A 23 -22.98 -3.39 -29.98
CA LEU A 23 -22.24 -4.65 -29.80
C LEU A 23 -21.42 -5.03 -31.04
N SER A 24 -21.94 -4.79 -32.25
CA SER A 24 -21.23 -5.17 -33.49
C SER A 24 -19.99 -4.31 -33.70
N ARG A 25 -20.13 -2.98 -33.59
CA ARG A 25 -19.00 -2.06 -33.73
C ARG A 25 -17.96 -2.26 -32.62
N ALA A 26 -18.40 -2.53 -31.39
CA ALA A 26 -17.49 -2.84 -30.29
C ALA A 26 -16.72 -4.15 -30.52
N ALA A 27 -17.37 -5.18 -31.05
CA ALA A 27 -16.72 -6.44 -31.36
C ALA A 27 -15.62 -6.28 -32.43
N GLU A 28 -15.90 -5.50 -33.49
CA GLU A 28 -14.91 -5.16 -34.51
C GLU A 28 -13.70 -4.42 -33.91
N ALA A 29 -13.94 -3.45 -33.01
CA ALA A 29 -12.89 -2.66 -32.36
C ALA A 29 -11.93 -3.50 -31.50
N VAL A 30 -12.39 -4.60 -30.92
CA VAL A 30 -11.56 -5.53 -30.12
C VAL A 30 -11.19 -6.83 -30.83
N HIS A 31 -11.39 -6.90 -32.16
CA HIS A 31 -11.09 -8.07 -32.98
C HIS A 31 -11.81 -9.36 -32.54
N LEU A 32 -13.09 -9.25 -32.24
CA LEU A 32 -13.99 -10.36 -31.94
C LEU A 32 -15.16 -10.39 -32.93
N SER A 33 -15.82 -11.54 -33.07
CA SER A 33 -17.13 -11.61 -33.72
C SER A 33 -18.23 -11.09 -32.78
N GLN A 34 -19.28 -10.49 -33.33
CA GLN A 34 -20.42 -10.02 -32.53
C GLN A 34 -21.06 -11.13 -31.67
N PRO A 35 -21.26 -12.38 -32.16
CA PRO A 35 -21.75 -13.46 -31.31
C PRO A 35 -20.79 -13.77 -30.15
N ALA A 36 -19.48 -13.74 -30.38
CA ALA A 36 -18.48 -13.99 -29.33
C ALA A 36 -18.50 -12.89 -28.26
N LEU A 37 -18.57 -11.61 -28.64
CA LEU A 37 -18.69 -10.51 -27.67
C LEU A 37 -20.02 -10.59 -26.89
N THR A 38 -21.11 -10.95 -27.57
CA THR A 38 -22.41 -11.13 -26.91
C THR A 38 -22.34 -12.21 -25.82
N GLN A 39 -21.75 -13.36 -26.13
CA GLN A 39 -21.57 -14.44 -25.16
C GLN A 39 -20.58 -14.06 -24.04
N ALA A 40 -19.55 -13.27 -24.35
CA ALA A 40 -18.62 -12.76 -23.36
C ALA A 40 -19.32 -11.86 -22.33
N VAL A 41 -20.20 -10.96 -22.78
CA VAL A 41 -21.01 -10.10 -21.88
C VAL A 41 -21.93 -10.95 -21.02
N VAL A 42 -22.67 -11.89 -21.61
CA VAL A 42 -23.56 -12.79 -20.84
C VAL A 42 -22.78 -13.58 -19.78
N LYS A 43 -21.60 -14.10 -20.13
CA LYS A 43 -20.73 -14.80 -19.20
C LYS A 43 -20.26 -13.88 -18.06
N LEU A 44 -19.84 -12.65 -18.38
CA LEU A 44 -19.44 -11.66 -17.38
C LEU A 44 -20.60 -11.33 -16.44
N GLU A 45 -21.78 -11.04 -16.96
CA GLU A 45 -22.98 -10.75 -16.17
C GLU A 45 -23.38 -11.92 -15.27
N GLY A 46 -23.33 -13.15 -15.78
CA GLY A 46 -23.62 -14.35 -15.00
C GLY A 46 -22.57 -14.62 -13.92
N THR A 47 -21.31 -14.33 -14.20
CA THR A 47 -20.20 -14.53 -13.25
C THR A 47 -20.20 -13.46 -12.15
N LEU A 48 -20.41 -12.20 -12.50
CA LEU A 48 -20.53 -11.08 -11.55
C LEU A 48 -21.89 -11.04 -10.86
N GLN A 49 -22.89 -11.75 -11.39
CA GLN A 49 -24.28 -11.75 -10.92
C GLN A 49 -24.91 -10.34 -10.93
N HIS A 50 -24.52 -9.52 -11.90
CA HIS A 50 -25.03 -8.17 -12.15
C HIS A 50 -25.28 -7.99 -13.65
N ARG A 51 -26.39 -7.35 -14.02
CA ARG A 51 -26.56 -6.85 -15.40
C ARG A 51 -25.64 -5.66 -15.62
N LEU A 52 -24.87 -5.70 -16.69
CA LEU A 52 -23.90 -4.65 -17.05
C LEU A 52 -24.47 -3.72 -18.13
N PHE A 53 -25.39 -4.20 -18.97
CA PHE A 53 -26.00 -3.39 -20.01
C PHE A 53 -27.50 -3.60 -20.15
N ASP A 54 -28.21 -2.52 -20.46
CA ASP A 54 -29.58 -2.54 -20.92
C ASP A 54 -29.63 -2.42 -22.44
N ARG A 55 -30.46 -3.25 -23.07
CA ARG A 55 -30.69 -3.23 -24.51
C ARG A 55 -32.02 -2.57 -24.81
N HIS A 56 -32.01 -1.59 -25.69
CA HIS A 56 -33.20 -0.90 -26.19
C HIS A 56 -33.21 -0.89 -27.72
N ARG A 57 -34.30 -0.39 -28.32
CA ARG A 57 -34.45 -0.35 -29.78
C ARG A 57 -33.34 0.46 -30.47
N ASP A 58 -32.88 1.52 -29.81
CA ASP A 58 -31.89 2.46 -30.34
C ASP A 58 -30.43 2.15 -29.97
N GLY A 59 -30.16 1.02 -29.30
CA GLY A 59 -28.78 0.65 -28.93
C GLY A 59 -28.64 -0.11 -27.61
N ILE A 60 -27.42 -0.03 -27.06
CA ILE A 60 -27.03 -0.66 -25.80
C ILE A 60 -26.38 0.38 -24.89
N THR A 61 -26.84 0.45 -23.64
CA THR A 61 -26.34 1.41 -22.64
C THR A 61 -25.92 0.67 -21.36
N PRO A 62 -24.87 1.14 -20.66
CA PRO A 62 -24.43 0.49 -19.43
C PRO A 62 -25.40 0.78 -18.28
N THR A 63 -25.64 -0.23 -17.44
CA THR A 63 -26.33 -0.07 -16.15
C THR A 63 -25.43 0.68 -15.15
N PRO A 64 -25.91 1.08 -13.95
CA PRO A 64 -25.03 1.63 -12.91
C PRO A 64 -23.87 0.70 -12.53
N ALA A 65 -24.10 -0.61 -12.45
CA ALA A 65 -23.03 -1.60 -12.22
C ALA A 65 -22.07 -1.70 -13.41
N GLY A 66 -22.60 -1.61 -14.64
CA GLY A 66 -21.80 -1.53 -15.86
C GLY A 66 -20.89 -0.31 -15.90
N ILE A 67 -21.41 0.87 -15.56
CA ILE A 67 -20.62 2.11 -15.51
C ILE A 67 -19.45 1.98 -14.53
N GLU A 68 -19.72 1.49 -13.32
CA GLU A 68 -18.69 1.32 -12.28
C GLU A 68 -17.59 0.34 -12.71
N LEU A 69 -17.96 -0.80 -13.29
CA LEU A 69 -17.01 -1.76 -13.85
C LEU A 69 -16.18 -1.14 -14.97
N ILE A 70 -16.83 -0.46 -15.92
CA ILE A 70 -16.14 0.14 -17.06
C ILE A 70 -15.16 1.22 -16.60
N ASP A 71 -15.54 2.07 -15.65
CA ASP A 71 -14.66 3.13 -15.15
C ASP A 71 -13.40 2.56 -14.48
N ARG A 72 -13.51 1.42 -13.80
CA ARG A 72 -12.37 0.70 -13.17
C ARG A 72 -11.52 -0.03 -14.20
N VAL A 73 -12.16 -0.61 -15.21
CA VAL A 73 -11.50 -1.24 -16.37
C VAL A 73 -10.71 -0.21 -17.18
N ASP A 74 -11.27 0.97 -17.43
CA ASP A 74 -10.61 2.06 -18.16
C ASP A 74 -9.35 2.53 -17.42
N ARG A 75 -9.41 2.65 -16.09
CA ARG A 75 -8.25 2.98 -15.26
C ARG A 75 -7.19 1.89 -15.31
N ALA A 76 -7.60 0.63 -15.18
CA ALA A 76 -6.70 -0.52 -15.31
C ALA A 76 -6.00 -0.56 -16.68
N ALA A 77 -6.75 -0.27 -17.74
CA ALA A 77 -6.23 -0.18 -19.11
C ALA A 77 -5.23 0.97 -19.26
N GLN A 78 -5.53 2.15 -18.70
CA GLN A 78 -4.66 3.32 -18.75
C GLN A 78 -3.32 3.06 -18.04
N GLU A 79 -3.35 2.46 -16.85
CA GLU A 79 -2.15 2.09 -16.08
C GLU A 79 -1.25 1.14 -16.86
N LEU A 80 -1.82 0.08 -17.44
CA LEU A 80 -1.06 -0.89 -18.22
C LEU A 80 -0.54 -0.29 -19.53
N ALA A 81 -1.35 0.49 -20.25
CA ALA A 81 -0.96 1.11 -21.50
C ALA A 81 0.18 2.11 -21.30
N ALA A 82 0.14 2.92 -20.24
CA ALA A 82 1.22 3.84 -19.90
C ALA A 82 2.54 3.10 -19.63
N ALA A 83 2.49 2.00 -18.87
CA ALA A 83 3.68 1.19 -18.60
C ALA A 83 4.25 0.53 -19.87
N PHE A 84 3.40 0.10 -20.80
CA PHE A 84 3.85 -0.41 -22.09
C PHE A 84 4.59 0.65 -22.91
N GLU A 85 4.06 1.88 -22.96
CA GLU A 85 4.70 2.99 -23.68
C GLU A 85 6.03 3.42 -23.04
N GLU A 86 6.10 3.47 -21.71
CA GLU A 86 7.34 3.77 -20.99
C GLU A 86 8.43 2.71 -21.26
N CYS A 87 8.01 1.44 -21.37
CA CYS A 87 8.91 0.32 -21.63
C CYS A 87 9.17 0.06 -23.12
N ARG A 88 8.80 1.00 -24.01
CA ARG A 88 8.98 0.85 -25.45
C ARG A 88 10.46 0.60 -25.82
N PRO A 89 10.79 -0.47 -26.55
CA PRO A 89 12.16 -0.73 -26.98
C PRO A 89 12.68 0.38 -27.90
N ALA A 90 13.82 0.99 -27.56
CA ALA A 90 14.42 2.08 -28.34
C ALA A 90 14.86 1.66 -29.76
N THR A 91 15.15 0.38 -29.98
CA THR A 91 15.82 -0.15 -31.18
C THR A 91 15.00 -1.21 -31.93
N SER A 92 13.69 -1.33 -31.68
CA SER A 92 12.87 -2.33 -32.37
C SER A 92 12.78 -2.07 -33.88
N SER A 93 13.23 -3.04 -34.68
CA SER A 93 13.03 -3.06 -36.15
C SER A 93 11.58 -3.36 -36.56
N ARG A 94 10.74 -3.85 -35.64
CA ARG A 94 9.29 -4.01 -35.84
C ARG A 94 8.57 -2.72 -35.52
N ARG A 95 7.53 -2.40 -36.31
CA ARG A 95 6.59 -1.30 -36.05
C ARG A 95 5.96 -1.48 -34.67
N TRP A 96 6.28 -0.56 -33.75
CA TRP A 96 5.68 -0.51 -32.43
C TRP A 96 4.16 -0.38 -32.55
N ILE A 97 3.46 -1.09 -31.67
CA ILE A 97 2.02 -1.03 -31.51
C ILE A 97 1.78 -0.29 -30.21
N ASP A 98 0.85 0.65 -30.23
CA ASP A 98 0.57 1.44 -29.04
C ASP A 98 0.15 0.56 -27.84
N GLY A 99 0.34 1.10 -26.64
CA GLY A 99 0.11 0.39 -25.38
C GLY A 99 -1.33 -0.12 -25.23
N ARG A 100 -2.33 0.56 -25.79
CA ARG A 100 -3.74 0.13 -25.72
C ARG A 100 -3.98 -1.06 -26.64
N ALA A 101 -3.46 -1.04 -27.86
CA ALA A 101 -3.51 -2.17 -28.75
C ALA A 101 -2.68 -3.38 -28.22
N MET A 102 -1.65 -3.14 -27.42
CA MET A 102 -0.92 -4.20 -26.71
C MET A 102 -1.81 -4.97 -25.71
N LEU A 103 -2.76 -4.30 -25.05
CA LEU A 103 -3.70 -4.93 -24.11
C LEU A 103 -4.56 -6.01 -24.78
N LEU A 104 -4.86 -5.85 -26.07
CA LEU A 104 -5.62 -6.84 -26.83
C LEU A 104 -4.79 -8.09 -27.18
N ARG A 105 -3.46 -8.04 -27.02
CA ARG A 105 -2.53 -9.15 -27.31
C ARG A 105 -2.13 -9.95 -26.08
N VAL A 106 -2.09 -9.32 -24.91
CA VAL A 106 -1.72 -9.98 -23.65
C VAL A 106 -2.94 -10.50 -22.89
N SER A 107 -2.71 -11.37 -21.92
CA SER A 107 -3.77 -12.00 -21.11
C SER A 107 -3.49 -11.79 -19.62
N PHE A 108 -4.51 -11.97 -18.77
CA PHE A 108 -4.32 -11.99 -17.32
C PHE A 108 -3.34 -13.08 -16.87
N THR A 109 -3.25 -14.21 -17.58
CA THR A 109 -2.25 -15.24 -17.33
C THR A 109 -0.83 -14.69 -17.50
N HIS A 110 -0.58 -13.91 -18.57
CA HIS A 110 0.71 -13.27 -18.77
C HIS A 110 1.00 -12.25 -17.66
N LEU A 111 0.05 -11.37 -17.34
CA LEU A 111 0.21 -10.37 -16.28
C LEU A 111 0.50 -11.02 -14.93
N ARG A 112 -0.24 -12.09 -14.57
CA ARG A 112 -0.01 -12.88 -13.35
C ARG A 112 1.39 -13.50 -13.32
N ALA A 113 1.84 -14.05 -14.44
CA ALA A 113 3.17 -14.66 -14.54
C ALA A 113 4.29 -13.62 -14.37
N VAL A 114 4.15 -12.44 -14.96
CA VAL A 114 5.12 -11.34 -14.81
C VAL A 114 5.17 -10.87 -13.35
N ILE A 115 4.01 -10.66 -12.70
CA ILE A 115 3.92 -10.30 -11.28
C ILE A 115 4.66 -11.34 -10.42
N ALA A 116 4.35 -12.63 -10.62
CA ALA A 116 4.91 -13.73 -9.85
C ALA A 116 6.43 -13.85 -10.01
N ALA A 117 6.92 -13.73 -11.25
CA ALA A 117 8.33 -13.83 -11.58
C ALA A 117 9.14 -12.66 -10.99
N VAL A 118 8.61 -11.44 -11.02
CA VAL A 118 9.27 -10.26 -10.42
C VAL A 118 9.30 -10.35 -8.89
N GLN A 119 8.20 -10.75 -8.24
CA GLN A 119 8.12 -10.82 -6.77
C GLN A 119 9.09 -11.83 -6.17
N SER A 120 9.30 -12.95 -6.86
CA SER A 120 10.04 -14.07 -6.29
C SER A 120 11.54 -14.00 -6.57
N GLY A 121 11.96 -13.16 -7.53
CA GLY A 121 13.33 -13.12 -8.08
C GLY A 121 13.79 -14.44 -8.72
N ASN A 122 12.97 -15.50 -8.65
CA ASN A 122 13.24 -16.87 -9.04
C ASN A 122 11.91 -17.57 -9.37
N PHE A 123 11.82 -18.17 -10.55
CA PHE A 123 10.65 -18.89 -11.04
C PHE A 123 10.22 -20.07 -10.15
N ILE A 124 11.15 -20.68 -9.40
CA ILE A 124 10.85 -21.78 -8.46
C ILE A 124 10.12 -21.26 -7.22
N LEU A 125 10.53 -20.11 -6.69
CA LEU A 125 9.87 -19.48 -5.54
C LEU A 125 8.49 -18.94 -5.94
N ALA A 126 8.34 -18.48 -7.19
CA ALA A 126 7.07 -18.03 -7.76
C ALA A 126 6.00 -19.13 -7.80
N ASN A 127 6.40 -20.38 -7.97
CA ASN A 127 5.50 -21.53 -7.93
C ASN A 127 4.84 -21.70 -6.56
N ARG A 128 5.64 -21.64 -5.49
CA ARG A 128 5.13 -21.77 -4.10
C ARG A 128 4.17 -20.65 -3.72
N ALA A 129 4.39 -19.43 -4.22
CA ALA A 129 3.56 -18.28 -3.90
C ALA A 129 2.24 -18.24 -4.70
N THR A 130 2.21 -18.79 -5.92
CA THR A 130 1.06 -18.61 -6.84
C THR A 130 0.28 -19.89 -7.16
N GLY A 131 0.80 -21.06 -6.81
CA GLY A 131 0.25 -22.36 -7.19
C GLY A 131 0.43 -22.71 -8.68
N ILE A 132 1.11 -21.85 -9.46
CA ILE A 132 1.39 -22.08 -10.88
C ILE A 132 2.76 -22.74 -11.01
N SER A 133 2.84 -23.85 -11.75
CA SER A 133 4.13 -24.51 -12.00
C SER A 133 5.18 -23.54 -12.58
N ALA A 134 6.44 -23.69 -12.14
CA ALA A 134 7.53 -22.82 -12.61
C ALA A 134 7.70 -22.83 -14.14
N SER A 135 7.43 -23.97 -14.80
CA SER A 135 7.45 -24.10 -16.26
C SER A 135 6.32 -23.32 -16.95
N ALA A 136 5.13 -23.28 -16.36
CA ALA A 136 4.03 -22.47 -16.87
C ALA A 136 4.30 -20.97 -16.70
N ILE A 137 4.89 -20.54 -15.58
CA ILE A 137 5.32 -19.14 -15.38
C ILE A 137 6.36 -18.75 -16.42
N HIS A 138 7.42 -19.56 -16.59
CA HIS A 138 8.46 -19.28 -17.57
C HIS A 138 7.91 -19.20 -19.00
N ARG A 139 6.99 -20.10 -19.38
CA ARG A 139 6.33 -20.07 -20.69
C ARG A 139 5.52 -18.80 -20.87
N ALA A 140 4.66 -18.45 -19.93
CA ALA A 140 3.82 -17.26 -20.00
C ALA A 140 4.63 -15.95 -20.04
N VAL A 141 5.76 -15.89 -19.32
CA VAL A 141 6.69 -14.75 -19.40
C VAL A 141 7.34 -14.68 -20.78
N ARG A 142 7.87 -15.79 -21.32
CA ARG A 142 8.48 -15.82 -22.65
C ARG A 142 7.47 -15.45 -23.75
N ASP A 143 6.24 -15.94 -23.65
CA ASP A 143 5.16 -15.62 -24.58
C ASP A 143 4.83 -14.12 -24.51
N PHE A 144 4.82 -13.53 -23.30
CA PHE A 144 4.66 -12.09 -23.12
C PHE A 144 5.81 -11.29 -23.76
N GLU A 145 7.08 -11.67 -23.55
CA GLU A 145 8.24 -11.02 -24.17
C GLU A 145 8.15 -11.07 -25.70
N GLN A 146 7.71 -12.20 -26.26
CA GLN A 146 7.52 -12.36 -27.71
C GLN A 146 6.39 -11.47 -28.25
N LEU A 147 5.27 -11.36 -27.53
CA LEU A 147 4.11 -10.57 -27.93
C LEU A 147 4.37 -9.06 -27.83
N SER A 148 5.04 -8.63 -26.75
CA SER A 148 5.30 -7.23 -26.44
C SER A 148 6.59 -6.69 -27.05
N GLY A 149 7.57 -7.56 -27.32
CA GLY A 149 8.93 -7.16 -27.69
C GLY A 149 9.76 -6.57 -26.53
N ILE A 150 9.24 -6.60 -25.31
CA ILE A 150 9.89 -6.07 -24.11
C ILE A 150 10.68 -7.19 -23.45
N ILE A 151 11.97 -6.95 -23.18
CA ILE A 151 12.82 -7.88 -22.43
C ILE A 151 12.57 -7.65 -20.93
N LEU A 152 12.00 -8.64 -20.27
CA LEU A 152 11.63 -8.57 -18.86
C LEU A 152 12.74 -9.09 -17.94
N PHE A 153 13.56 -10.03 -18.43
CA PHE A 153 14.58 -10.65 -17.62
C PHE A 153 15.91 -10.72 -18.35
N GLU A 154 16.99 -10.44 -17.64
CA GLU A 154 18.34 -10.55 -18.13
C GLU A 154 19.16 -11.55 -17.33
N ARG A 155 20.12 -12.19 -17.99
CA ARG A 155 21.09 -13.07 -17.32
C ARG A 155 22.21 -12.23 -16.72
N ARG A 156 22.37 -12.29 -15.40
CA ARG A 156 23.54 -11.77 -14.68
C ARG A 156 24.28 -12.94 -14.04
N GLY A 157 25.33 -13.40 -14.71
CA GLY A 157 26.08 -14.59 -14.31
C GLY A 157 25.20 -15.85 -14.33
N ARG A 158 25.02 -16.48 -13.16
CA ARG A 158 24.16 -17.67 -13.00
C ARG A 158 22.71 -17.34 -12.65
N SER A 159 22.39 -16.06 -12.40
CA SER A 159 21.08 -15.62 -11.93
C SER A 159 20.31 -14.90 -13.04
N VAL A 160 18.99 -15.00 -12.98
CA VAL A 160 18.06 -14.25 -13.84
C VAL A 160 17.49 -13.12 -13.01
N VAL A 161 17.64 -11.89 -13.48
CA VAL A 161 17.25 -10.68 -12.74
C VAL A 161 16.22 -9.90 -13.55
N PRO A 162 15.13 -9.39 -12.92
CA PRO A 162 14.16 -8.56 -13.62
C PRO A 162 14.79 -7.23 -14.06
N THR A 163 14.44 -6.77 -15.26
CA THR A 163 14.78 -5.45 -15.77
C THR A 163 13.94 -4.36 -15.08
N ASP A 164 14.30 -3.08 -15.26
CA ASP A 164 13.46 -1.97 -14.79
C ASP A 164 12.08 -1.99 -15.47
N GLY A 165 12.04 -2.32 -16.76
CA GLY A 165 10.79 -2.50 -17.49
C GLY A 165 9.91 -3.61 -16.91
N ALA A 166 10.50 -4.73 -16.45
CA ALA A 166 9.74 -5.76 -15.76
C ALA A 166 9.16 -5.29 -14.43
N ARG A 167 9.92 -4.51 -13.64
CA ARG A 167 9.42 -3.92 -12.39
C ARG A 167 8.27 -2.96 -12.67
N ALA A 168 8.40 -2.10 -13.68
CA ALA A 168 7.36 -1.14 -14.08
C ALA A 168 6.08 -1.86 -14.52
N ILE A 169 6.19 -2.82 -15.44
CA ILE A 169 5.05 -3.62 -15.93
C ILE A 169 4.40 -4.43 -14.81
N ALA A 170 5.18 -5.07 -13.93
CA ALA A 170 4.62 -5.81 -12.81
C ALA A 170 3.87 -4.90 -11.84
N GLY A 171 4.39 -3.70 -11.57
CA GLY A 171 3.72 -2.69 -10.75
C GLY A 171 2.40 -2.24 -11.37
N ALA A 172 2.41 -1.87 -12.66
CA ALA A 172 1.21 -1.48 -13.38
C ALA A 172 0.18 -2.62 -13.46
N ALA A 173 0.63 -3.86 -13.67
CA ALA A 173 -0.23 -5.04 -13.67
C ALA A 173 -0.88 -5.28 -12.31
N ARG A 174 -0.16 -5.09 -11.19
CA ARG A 174 -0.76 -5.18 -9.85
C ARG A 174 -1.81 -4.10 -9.63
N ARG A 175 -1.51 -2.86 -10.01
CA ARG A 175 -2.48 -1.75 -9.88
C ARG A 175 -3.73 -1.99 -10.73
N ALA A 176 -3.57 -2.46 -11.96
CA ALA A 176 -4.68 -2.82 -12.84
C ALA A 176 -5.51 -3.98 -12.27
N VAL A 177 -4.87 -5.03 -11.75
CA VAL A 177 -5.57 -6.13 -11.06
C VAL A 177 -6.32 -5.59 -9.83
N ALA A 178 -5.73 -4.71 -9.04
CA ALA A 178 -6.36 -4.12 -7.86
C ALA A 178 -7.60 -3.27 -8.21
N GLU A 179 -7.62 -2.58 -9.35
CA GLU A 179 -8.83 -1.88 -9.82
C GLU A 179 -9.98 -2.86 -10.13
N ILE A 180 -9.66 -4.02 -10.70
CA ILE A 180 -10.65 -5.08 -10.97
C ILE A 180 -11.07 -5.79 -9.68
N GLU A 181 -10.15 -6.06 -8.74
CA GLU A 181 -10.49 -6.59 -7.42
C GLU A 181 -11.43 -5.64 -6.66
N ALA A 182 -11.15 -4.34 -6.71
CA ALA A 182 -11.95 -3.32 -6.05
C ALA A 182 -13.40 -3.35 -6.53
N VAL A 183 -13.64 -3.36 -7.84
CA VAL A 183 -15.02 -3.35 -8.35
C VAL A 183 -15.74 -4.68 -8.15
N ILE A 184 -15.05 -5.82 -8.21
CA ILE A 184 -15.65 -7.11 -7.84
C ILE A 184 -16.10 -7.06 -6.38
N ALA A 185 -15.24 -6.58 -5.47
CA ALA A 185 -15.58 -6.46 -4.05
C ALA A 185 -16.76 -5.50 -3.82
N ASP A 186 -16.79 -4.35 -4.51
CA ASP A 186 -17.86 -3.36 -4.38
C ASP A 186 -19.21 -3.91 -4.90
N LEU A 187 -19.18 -4.66 -6.01
CA LEU A 187 -20.36 -5.33 -6.56
C LEU A 187 -20.85 -6.50 -5.68
N ASP A 188 -19.95 -7.26 -5.09
CA ASP A 188 -20.28 -8.34 -4.15
C ASP A 188 -20.88 -7.77 -2.84
N MET A 189 -20.34 -6.65 -2.35
CA MET A 189 -20.84 -5.97 -1.15
C MET A 189 -22.30 -5.51 -1.32
N ARG A 190 -22.69 -5.03 -2.51
CA ARG A 190 -24.10 -4.66 -2.82
C ARG A 190 -25.06 -5.84 -2.73
N ARG A 191 -24.54 -7.05 -2.83
CA ARG A 191 -25.31 -8.29 -2.70
C ARG A 191 -25.33 -8.82 -1.26
N GLY A 192 -24.82 -8.04 -0.31
CA GLY A 192 -24.69 -8.44 1.09
C GLY A 192 -23.58 -9.46 1.33
N GLN A 193 -22.70 -9.69 0.35
CA GLN A 193 -21.54 -10.55 0.55
C GLN A 193 -20.48 -9.81 1.36
N ILE A 194 -19.94 -10.50 2.36
CA ILE A 194 -18.90 -9.97 3.24
C ILE A 194 -17.54 -10.43 2.70
N GLY A 195 -16.63 -9.49 2.47
CA GLY A 195 -15.34 -9.81 1.88
C GLY A 195 -14.50 -8.59 1.56
N GLY A 196 -13.41 -8.83 0.84
CA GLY A 196 -12.47 -7.82 0.40
C GLY A 196 -11.15 -7.87 1.17
N ARG A 197 -10.15 -7.18 0.63
CA ARG A 197 -8.78 -7.18 1.16
C ARG A 197 -8.29 -5.75 1.36
N LEU A 198 -7.58 -5.53 2.46
CA LEU A 198 -6.93 -4.28 2.79
C LEU A 198 -5.48 -4.56 3.20
N THR A 199 -4.52 -3.89 2.57
CA THR A 199 -3.09 -4.05 2.88
C THR A 199 -2.49 -2.72 3.31
N ILE A 200 -2.06 -2.65 4.58
CA ILE A 200 -1.62 -1.43 5.25
C ILE A 200 -0.13 -1.54 5.54
N GLY A 201 0.65 -0.58 5.03
CA GLY A 201 2.01 -0.33 5.52
C GLY A 201 1.96 0.41 6.85
N ALA A 202 2.47 -0.15 7.93
CA ALA A 202 2.44 0.47 9.26
C ALA A 202 3.85 0.87 9.71
N MET A 203 4.07 2.17 9.88
CA MET A 203 5.34 2.69 10.42
C MET A 203 5.43 2.57 11.95
N PRO A 204 6.64 2.65 12.54
CA PRO A 204 6.86 2.42 13.98
C PRO A 204 5.89 3.09 14.96
N LEU A 205 5.54 4.38 14.76
CA LEU A 205 4.73 5.15 15.71
C LEU A 205 3.29 4.66 15.85
N VAL A 206 2.70 4.14 14.77
CA VAL A 206 1.27 3.81 14.74
C VAL A 206 0.97 2.35 15.08
N ARG A 207 2.01 1.50 15.13
CA ARG A 207 1.89 0.04 15.32
C ARG A 207 1.45 -0.37 16.72
N ALA A 208 1.78 0.40 17.75
CA ALA A 208 1.48 0.03 19.14
C ALA A 208 0.00 0.21 19.50
N LYS A 209 -0.68 1.18 18.87
CA LYS A 209 -2.00 1.63 19.31
C LYS A 209 -2.96 1.95 18.18
N LEU A 210 -2.68 2.99 17.38
CA LEU A 210 -3.61 3.48 16.35
C LEU A 210 -4.05 2.38 15.36
N ILE A 211 -3.11 1.64 14.77
CA ILE A 211 -3.43 0.59 13.79
C ILE A 211 -4.17 -0.58 14.44
N PRO A 212 -3.67 -1.23 15.52
CA PRO A 212 -4.39 -2.33 16.16
C PRO A 212 -5.83 -1.95 16.52
N GLU A 213 -6.02 -0.77 17.09
CA GLU A 213 -7.33 -0.32 17.54
C GLU A 213 -8.27 0.00 16.36
N ALA A 214 -7.77 0.68 15.33
CA ALA A 214 -8.56 0.94 14.11
C ALA A 214 -8.95 -0.36 13.40
N VAL A 215 -8.08 -1.38 13.43
CA VAL A 215 -8.33 -2.71 12.87
C VAL A 215 -9.40 -3.46 13.68
N CYS A 216 -9.32 -3.44 15.02
CA CYS A 216 -10.36 -4.03 15.87
C CYS A 216 -11.73 -3.37 15.63
N ASP A 217 -11.78 -2.03 15.61
CA ASP A 217 -13.01 -1.27 15.37
C ASP A 217 -13.58 -1.56 13.96
N PHE A 218 -12.72 -1.78 12.97
CA PHE A 218 -13.12 -2.05 11.59
C PHE A 218 -13.60 -3.49 11.42
N HIS A 219 -12.88 -4.46 11.98
CA HIS A 219 -13.24 -5.88 11.91
C HIS A 219 -14.61 -6.15 12.55
N ALA A 220 -14.95 -5.45 13.64
CA ALA A 220 -16.28 -5.53 14.25
C ALA A 220 -17.41 -5.14 13.29
N LYS A 221 -17.16 -4.25 12.32
CA LYS A 221 -18.12 -3.81 11.29
C LYS A 221 -18.02 -4.64 10.01
N GLN A 222 -16.84 -5.18 9.70
CA GLN A 222 -16.54 -5.91 8.47
C GLN A 222 -15.82 -7.25 8.77
N PRO A 223 -16.50 -8.24 9.35
CA PRO A 223 -15.86 -9.47 9.85
C PRO A 223 -15.26 -10.36 8.73
N GLY A 224 -15.76 -10.25 7.50
CA GLY A 224 -15.24 -11.01 6.35
C GLY A 224 -14.11 -10.33 5.59
N ALA A 225 -13.72 -9.10 5.96
CA ALA A 225 -12.59 -8.44 5.33
C ALA A 225 -11.26 -9.04 5.81
N THR A 226 -10.36 -9.32 4.88
CA THR A 226 -8.99 -9.75 5.19
C THR A 226 -8.07 -8.54 5.27
N ILE A 227 -7.38 -8.37 6.39
CA ILE A 227 -6.50 -7.23 6.64
C ILE A 227 -5.06 -7.73 6.79
N ALA A 228 -4.16 -7.20 5.98
CA ALA A 228 -2.74 -7.45 6.07
C ALA A 228 -2.05 -6.18 6.58
N ILE A 229 -1.30 -6.31 7.67
CA ILE A 229 -0.45 -5.25 8.22
C ILE A 229 0.99 -5.61 7.89
N ILE A 230 1.65 -4.72 7.18
CA ILE A 230 3.03 -4.87 6.75
C ILE A 230 3.85 -3.79 7.44
N ASP A 231 4.82 -4.19 8.25
CA ASP A 231 5.78 -3.26 8.82
C ASP A 231 7.08 -3.23 8.03
N GLY A 232 7.82 -2.14 8.16
CA GLY A 232 9.09 -1.96 7.47
C GLY A 232 9.59 -0.52 7.51
N PRO A 233 10.82 -0.28 7.03
CA PRO A 233 11.34 1.06 6.83
C PRO A 233 10.51 1.81 5.78
N TYR A 234 10.44 3.14 5.90
CA TYR A 234 9.63 3.98 5.02
C TYR A 234 9.94 3.79 3.53
N SER A 235 11.21 3.68 3.16
CA SER A 235 11.63 3.50 1.76
C SER A 235 11.11 2.21 1.15
N GLU A 236 11.10 1.12 1.92
CA GLU A 236 10.56 -0.17 1.48
C GLU A 236 9.03 -0.10 1.35
N LEU A 237 8.35 0.42 2.37
CA LEU A 237 6.90 0.59 2.32
C LEU A 237 6.48 1.48 1.14
N LEU A 238 7.22 2.56 0.89
CA LEU A 238 6.97 3.46 -0.25
C LEU A 238 7.15 2.73 -1.59
N ALA A 239 8.23 1.97 -1.76
CA ALA A 239 8.45 1.18 -2.97
C ALA A 239 7.30 0.17 -3.21
N ARG A 240 6.84 -0.50 -2.14
CA ARG A 240 5.72 -1.44 -2.19
C ARG A 240 4.38 -0.75 -2.47
N LEU A 241 4.17 0.45 -1.93
CA LEU A 241 3.01 1.29 -2.25
C LEU A 241 3.01 1.66 -3.73
N THR A 242 4.11 2.20 -4.28
CA THR A 242 4.19 2.56 -5.71
C THR A 242 4.00 1.35 -6.62
N ALA A 243 4.52 0.18 -6.21
CA ALA A 243 4.41 -1.07 -6.94
C ALA A 243 3.03 -1.76 -6.80
N GLY A 244 2.05 -1.15 -6.12
CA GLY A 244 0.70 -1.70 -6.00
C GLY A 244 0.53 -2.83 -4.98
N GLU A 245 1.51 -3.06 -4.09
CA GLU A 245 1.46 -4.11 -3.07
C GLU A 245 0.79 -3.66 -1.78
N LEU A 246 0.80 -2.35 -1.51
CA LEU A 246 0.10 -1.73 -0.40
C LEU A 246 -1.02 -0.85 -0.94
N ASP A 247 -2.11 -0.74 -0.18
CA ASP A 247 -3.19 0.22 -0.47
C ASP A 247 -2.84 1.59 0.10
N MET A 248 -2.27 1.60 1.30
CA MET A 248 -1.88 2.82 2.02
C MET A 248 -0.72 2.55 2.96
N ILE A 249 -0.02 3.62 3.35
CA ILE A 249 0.93 3.63 4.47
C ILE A 249 0.36 4.55 5.55
N VAL A 250 0.38 4.11 6.81
CA VAL A 250 0.03 4.93 7.96
C VAL A 250 1.29 5.16 8.80
N GLY A 251 1.62 6.43 9.05
CA GLY A 251 2.87 6.77 9.71
C GLY A 251 3.27 8.23 9.64
N ALA A 252 4.49 8.52 10.09
CA ALA A 252 5.08 9.84 9.99
C ALA A 252 5.24 10.26 8.52
N LEU A 253 4.66 11.41 8.18
CA LEU A 253 4.72 12.00 6.84
C LEU A 253 6.15 12.50 6.52
N ARG A 254 6.37 12.88 5.26
CA ARG A 254 7.67 13.38 4.78
C ARG A 254 7.51 14.80 4.27
N ILE A 255 8.45 15.64 4.67
CA ILE A 255 8.56 17.02 4.19
C ILE A 255 10.04 17.19 3.80
N PRO A 256 10.34 17.46 2.52
CA PRO A 256 9.40 17.62 1.40
C PRO A 256 8.70 16.31 1.00
N ASN A 257 7.59 16.42 0.26
CA ASN A 257 6.90 15.26 -0.33
C ASN A 257 7.87 14.52 -1.27
N PRO A 258 8.04 13.19 -1.15
CA PRO A 258 9.00 12.45 -1.96
C PRO A 258 8.75 12.49 -3.47
N SER A 259 7.49 12.61 -3.93
CA SER A 259 7.14 12.56 -5.35
C SER A 259 5.72 13.10 -5.61
N PRO A 260 5.43 13.72 -6.77
CA PRO A 260 4.07 14.09 -7.17
C PRO A 260 3.11 12.89 -7.30
N GLU A 261 3.63 11.68 -7.46
CA GLU A 261 2.82 10.45 -7.50
C GLU A 261 2.36 9.99 -6.12
N ILE A 262 2.72 10.71 -5.06
CA ILE A 262 2.43 10.36 -3.68
C ILE A 262 1.58 11.46 -3.05
N VAL A 263 0.46 11.03 -2.47
CA VAL A 263 -0.47 11.90 -1.73
C VAL A 263 -0.32 11.60 -0.25
N GLN A 264 -0.09 12.65 0.55
CA GLN A 264 0.05 12.55 2.00
C GLN A 264 -1.06 13.35 2.67
N THR A 265 -1.91 12.66 3.44
CA THR A 265 -3.03 13.27 4.17
C THR A 265 -2.71 13.29 5.66
N PRO A 266 -2.51 14.47 6.27
CA PRO A 266 -2.24 14.58 7.71
C PRO A 266 -3.44 14.14 8.54
N LEU A 267 -3.17 13.52 9.68
CA LEU A 267 -4.18 13.08 10.66
C LEU A 267 -4.04 13.84 11.98
N TYR A 268 -2.85 13.82 12.58
CA TYR A 268 -2.56 14.50 13.85
C TYR A 268 -1.06 14.72 14.05
N LYS A 269 -0.70 15.57 15.00
CA LYS A 269 0.68 15.82 15.41
C LYS A 269 1.02 14.97 16.63
N ASP A 270 2.01 14.09 16.47
CA ASP A 270 2.55 13.26 17.54
C ASP A 270 3.79 13.91 18.16
N HIS A 271 3.98 13.75 19.47
CA HIS A 271 5.09 14.36 20.22
C HIS A 271 5.91 13.28 20.92
N PHE A 272 7.22 13.53 21.08
CA PHE A 272 8.09 12.65 21.86
C PHE A 272 8.20 13.10 23.31
N SER A 273 8.32 12.15 24.23
CA SER A 273 8.63 12.39 25.64
C SER A 273 9.79 11.51 26.06
N VAL A 274 10.46 11.90 27.16
CA VAL A 274 11.48 11.06 27.79
C VAL A 274 10.78 9.90 28.49
N VAL A 275 11.24 8.68 28.26
CA VAL A 275 10.68 7.47 28.85
C VAL A 275 11.79 6.66 29.52
N ALA A 276 11.46 6.12 30.69
CA ALA A 276 12.29 5.23 31.50
C ALA A 276 11.44 4.07 32.05
N ARG A 277 12.07 3.09 32.72
CA ARG A 277 11.36 2.15 33.59
C ARG A 277 10.61 2.89 34.71
N SER A 278 9.51 2.30 35.18
CA SER A 278 8.63 2.92 36.17
C SER A 278 9.26 3.16 37.54
N ASP A 279 10.34 2.45 37.86
CA ASP A 279 11.11 2.51 39.09
C ASP A 279 12.52 3.11 38.87
N HIS A 280 12.68 3.90 37.81
CA HIS A 280 13.92 4.61 37.50
C HIS A 280 14.21 5.69 38.56
N PRO A 281 15.46 5.94 39.00
CA PRO A 281 15.74 6.92 40.08
C PRO A 281 15.18 8.33 39.82
N LEU A 282 15.08 8.72 38.54
CA LEU A 282 14.48 10.01 38.14
C LEU A 282 12.98 10.13 38.45
N THR A 283 12.24 9.05 38.65
CA THR A 283 10.81 9.11 39.01
C THR A 283 10.58 9.54 40.46
N GLU A 284 11.62 9.50 41.30
CA GLU A 284 11.57 9.96 42.70
C GLU A 284 11.78 11.47 42.84
N LEU A 285 12.18 12.15 41.76
CA LEU A 285 12.42 13.59 41.76
C LEU A 285 11.13 14.38 41.49
N ASP A 286 10.87 15.42 42.29
CA ASP A 286 9.72 16.32 42.09
C ASP A 286 9.83 17.13 40.79
N GLN A 287 11.06 17.48 40.39
CA GLN A 287 11.38 18.16 39.14
C GLN A 287 12.64 17.56 38.54
N ILE A 288 12.56 17.20 37.26
CA ILE A 288 13.67 16.64 36.50
C ILE A 288 14.22 17.74 35.59
N ASP A 289 15.50 18.07 35.74
CA ASP A 289 16.16 19.01 34.84
C ASP A 289 17.03 18.29 33.78
N LEU A 290 17.59 19.04 32.84
CA LEU A 290 18.43 18.46 31.78
C LEU A 290 19.78 17.93 32.30
N HIS A 291 20.31 18.45 33.41
CA HIS A 291 21.54 17.91 34.00
C HIS A 291 21.28 16.53 34.61
N ASP A 292 20.11 16.31 35.20
CA ASP A 292 19.70 15.01 35.70
C ASP A 292 19.60 14.00 34.55
N LEU A 293 18.93 14.39 33.45
CA LEU A 293 18.82 13.57 32.24
C LEU A 293 20.18 13.28 31.57
N ALA A 294 21.15 14.19 31.68
CA ALA A 294 22.49 14.04 31.09
C ALA A 294 23.34 12.96 31.78
N ARG A 295 22.98 12.54 33.00
CA ARG A 295 23.75 11.57 33.80
C ARG A 295 23.51 10.11 33.39
N TYR A 296 22.44 9.84 32.63
CA TYR A 296 22.01 8.49 32.31
C TYR A 296 22.30 8.11 30.86
N PRO A 297 22.51 6.82 30.56
CA PRO A 297 22.74 6.34 29.22
C PRO A 297 21.48 6.44 28.34
N TRP A 298 21.66 6.96 27.11
CA TRP A 298 20.58 7.16 26.17
C TRP A 298 20.52 6.08 25.08
N ILE A 299 19.31 5.63 24.80
CA ILE A 299 18.95 4.86 23.61
C ILE A 299 18.34 5.82 22.59
N MET A 300 18.92 5.90 21.40
CA MET A 300 18.47 6.83 20.36
C MET A 300 18.47 6.19 18.98
N SER A 301 17.64 6.69 18.06
CA SER A 301 17.72 6.25 16.66
C SER A 301 18.82 6.99 15.91
N GLY A 302 19.14 6.51 14.71
CA GLY A 302 20.26 7.00 13.91
C GLY A 302 20.30 8.50 13.69
N ARG A 303 21.50 9.01 13.40
CA ARG A 303 21.89 10.42 13.44
C ARG A 303 20.99 11.38 12.63
N THR A 304 20.35 10.88 11.57
CA THR A 304 19.47 11.67 10.69
C THR A 304 18.00 11.68 11.10
N ALA A 305 17.63 10.97 12.18
CA ALA A 305 16.26 10.90 12.64
C ALA A 305 15.81 12.26 13.23
N PRO A 306 14.60 12.77 12.88
CA PRO A 306 14.11 14.04 13.44
C PRO A 306 14.11 14.09 14.97
N LYS A 307 13.80 12.97 15.62
CA LYS A 307 13.84 12.86 17.09
C LYS A 307 15.24 13.01 17.68
N ARG A 308 16.28 12.61 16.94
CA ARG A 308 17.68 12.78 17.36
C ARG A 308 18.07 14.25 17.39
N VAL A 309 17.69 14.99 16.34
CA VAL A 309 17.95 16.44 16.25
C VAL A 309 17.20 17.20 17.35
N ALA A 310 15.93 16.88 17.57
CA ALA A 310 15.14 17.50 18.65
C ALA A 310 15.76 17.24 20.04
N TRP A 311 16.25 16.03 20.25
CA TRP A 311 16.97 15.66 21.47
C TRP A 311 18.29 16.42 21.63
N GLU A 312 19.10 16.55 20.57
CA GLU A 312 20.36 17.31 20.61
C GLU A 312 20.10 18.78 20.95
N ASN A 313 19.11 19.39 20.28
CA ASN A 313 18.72 20.78 20.52
C ASN A 313 18.21 21.00 21.95
N MET A 314 17.49 20.04 22.52
CA MET A 314 17.01 20.12 23.91
C MET A 314 18.15 20.42 24.91
N PHE A 315 19.33 19.80 24.74
CA PHE A 315 20.50 20.08 25.58
C PHE A 315 21.24 21.35 25.16
N LEU A 316 21.45 21.52 23.86
CA LEU A 316 22.23 22.65 23.31
C LEU A 316 21.58 24.01 23.56
N ASP A 317 20.24 24.10 23.48
CA ASP A 317 19.48 25.33 23.75
C ASP A 317 19.69 25.84 25.18
N MET A 318 20.09 24.96 26.10
CA MET A 318 20.39 25.28 27.50
C MET A 318 21.89 25.33 27.80
N GLY A 319 22.76 25.27 26.77
CA GLY A 319 24.21 25.30 26.93
C GLY A 319 24.81 24.04 27.52
N ILE A 320 24.06 22.93 27.54
CA ILE A 320 24.51 21.64 28.07
C ILE A 320 24.99 20.77 26.90
N PRO A 321 26.17 20.12 26.98
CA PRO A 321 26.57 19.15 25.97
C PRO A 321 25.62 17.93 25.99
N PRO A 322 25.06 17.51 24.85
CA PRO A 322 24.24 16.30 24.80
C PRO A 322 25.05 15.08 25.26
N PRO A 323 24.50 14.20 26.12
CA PRO A 323 25.23 13.04 26.60
C PRO A 323 25.50 12.03 25.46
N PRO A 324 26.51 11.16 25.56
CA PRO A 324 26.77 10.18 24.51
C PRO A 324 25.58 9.22 24.33
N VAL A 325 25.30 8.84 23.07
CA VAL A 325 24.37 7.73 22.78
C VAL A 325 25.08 6.45 23.11
N ALA A 326 24.62 5.78 24.16
CA ALA A 326 25.16 4.49 24.54
C ALA A 326 24.65 3.38 23.59
N VAL A 327 23.42 3.49 23.09
CA VAL A 327 22.84 2.52 22.15
C VAL A 327 22.11 3.21 20.99
N GLU A 328 22.53 2.94 19.76
CA GLU A 328 21.78 3.33 18.56
C GLU A 328 20.76 2.23 18.20
N CYS A 329 19.46 2.52 18.34
CA CYS A 329 18.38 1.56 18.08
C CYS A 329 17.13 2.22 17.46
N SER A 330 16.55 1.56 16.46
CA SER A 330 15.28 1.94 15.81
C SER A 330 14.14 0.97 16.11
N SER A 331 14.43 -0.20 16.70
CA SER A 331 13.44 -1.20 17.08
C SER A 331 12.79 -0.81 18.40
N VAL A 332 11.53 -0.41 18.35
CA VAL A 332 10.75 -0.05 19.56
C VAL A 332 10.69 -1.21 20.55
N LEU A 333 10.56 -2.45 20.06
CA LEU A 333 10.55 -3.64 20.90
C LEU A 333 11.88 -3.83 21.66
N ALA A 334 13.01 -3.62 20.99
CA ALA A 334 14.32 -3.70 21.63
C ALA A 334 14.55 -2.54 22.61
N ILE A 335 14.06 -1.34 22.28
CA ILE A 335 14.09 -0.19 23.19
C ILE A 335 13.31 -0.52 24.47
N HIS A 336 12.10 -1.08 24.37
CA HIS A 336 11.31 -1.48 25.55
C HIS A 336 12.10 -2.49 26.41
N GLY A 337 12.66 -3.54 25.79
CA GLY A 337 13.48 -4.52 26.50
C GLY A 337 14.66 -3.88 27.24
N LEU A 338 15.40 -2.97 26.59
CA LEU A 338 16.50 -2.27 27.24
C LEU A 338 16.02 -1.39 28.41
N LEU A 339 14.93 -0.65 28.23
CA LEU A 339 14.36 0.20 29.29
C LEU A 339 14.02 -0.62 30.54
N PHE A 340 13.53 -1.86 30.39
CA PHE A 340 13.21 -2.73 31.53
C PHE A 340 14.44 -3.30 32.25
N GLU A 341 15.60 -3.37 31.59
CA GLU A 341 16.80 -4.06 32.12
C GLU A 341 17.82 -3.11 32.75
N GLY A 342 17.56 -1.79 32.79
CA GLY A 342 18.48 -0.85 33.44
C GLY A 342 18.05 0.61 33.37
N ASP A 343 18.95 1.49 33.81
CA ASP A 343 18.73 2.93 33.92
C ASP A 343 18.91 3.65 32.59
N TRP A 344 18.15 3.23 31.58
CA TRP A 344 18.20 3.78 30.24
C TRP A 344 17.12 4.84 30.05
N LEU A 345 17.44 5.84 29.22
CA LEU A 345 16.49 6.84 28.75
C LEU A 345 16.28 6.72 27.24
N ALA A 346 15.03 6.88 26.80
CA ALA A 346 14.69 6.93 25.39
C ALA A 346 13.69 8.05 25.09
N LEU A 347 13.68 8.50 23.83
CA LEU A 347 12.59 9.32 23.30
C LEU A 347 11.58 8.45 22.55
N LEU A 348 10.36 8.39 23.08
CA LEU A 348 9.24 7.64 22.54
C LEU A 348 7.98 8.49 22.54
N SER A 349 7.03 8.15 21.66
CA SER A 349 5.70 8.77 21.71
C SER A 349 4.92 8.23 22.91
N PRO A 350 4.20 9.08 23.67
CA PRO A 350 3.30 8.62 24.73
C PRO A 350 2.33 7.53 24.27
N GLU A 351 1.87 7.60 23.03
CA GLU A 351 0.97 6.60 22.46
C GLU A 351 1.65 5.24 22.28
N GLN A 352 2.95 5.23 21.94
CA GLN A 352 3.73 4.00 21.78
C GLN A 352 3.92 3.23 23.08
N VAL A 353 4.00 3.93 24.20
CA VAL A 353 4.26 3.36 25.53
C VAL A 353 3.03 3.34 26.43
N SER A 354 1.87 3.77 25.92
CA SER A 354 0.65 3.95 26.72
C SER A 354 0.21 2.68 27.46
N ARG A 355 0.45 1.49 26.88
CA ARG A 355 0.12 0.21 27.53
C ARG A 355 1.10 -0.12 28.64
N GLU A 356 2.38 0.04 28.40
CA GLU A 356 3.44 -0.20 29.37
C GLU A 356 3.33 0.78 30.56
N VAL A 357 2.96 2.04 30.30
CA VAL A 357 2.69 3.03 31.34
C VAL A 357 1.44 2.65 32.14
N ALA A 358 0.34 2.29 31.47
CA ALA A 358 -0.89 1.86 32.14
C ALA A 358 -0.69 0.62 33.02
N ASN A 359 0.23 -0.27 32.62
CA ASN A 359 0.59 -1.47 33.38
C ASN A 359 1.67 -1.22 34.44
N GLY A 360 2.13 0.01 34.61
CA GLY A 360 3.15 0.37 35.60
C GLY A 360 4.55 -0.16 35.30
N GLY A 361 4.86 -0.50 34.04
CA GLY A 361 6.18 -0.97 33.63
C GLY A 361 7.12 0.14 33.16
N LEU A 362 6.59 1.17 32.50
CA LEU A 362 7.36 2.35 32.05
C LEU A 362 6.76 3.62 32.64
N ALA A 363 7.57 4.67 32.74
CA ALA A 363 7.15 6.01 33.14
C ALA A 363 7.56 7.05 32.10
N ILE A 364 6.68 8.02 31.87
CA ILE A 364 6.98 9.23 31.08
C ILE A 364 7.54 10.28 32.03
N LEU A 365 8.75 10.76 31.73
CA LEU A 365 9.48 11.73 32.54
C LEU A 365 9.25 13.14 31.99
N GLY A 366 8.49 13.95 32.73
CA GLY A 366 8.24 15.35 32.40
C GLY A 366 7.32 15.57 31.19
N PRO A 367 7.20 16.82 30.71
CA PRO A 367 6.32 17.17 29.59
C PRO A 367 6.90 16.72 28.22
N PRO A 368 6.06 16.65 27.18
CA PRO A 368 6.53 16.39 25.82
C PRO A 368 7.57 17.39 25.33
N LEU A 369 8.54 16.92 24.56
CA LEU A 369 9.63 17.75 24.02
C LEU A 369 9.10 18.82 23.06
N ARG A 370 9.63 20.04 23.21
CA ARG A 370 9.42 21.12 22.25
C ARG A 370 10.14 20.80 20.94
N GLY A 371 9.46 21.01 19.81
CA GLY A 371 10.04 20.78 18.46
C GLY A 371 10.21 19.31 18.04
N GLY A 372 10.12 18.36 18.96
CA GLY A 372 10.18 16.92 18.69
C GLY A 372 8.84 16.33 18.26
N ALA A 373 8.22 16.88 17.21
CA ALA A 373 6.91 16.43 16.76
C ALA A 373 6.92 15.87 15.34
N SER A 374 6.18 14.78 15.13
CA SER A 374 6.00 14.16 13.82
C SER A 374 4.55 14.33 13.37
N MET A 375 4.36 14.82 12.15
CA MET A 375 3.03 14.79 11.53
C MET A 375 2.71 13.34 11.14
N ILE A 376 1.72 12.74 11.77
CA ILE A 376 1.22 11.40 11.44
C ILE A 376 0.10 11.53 10.42
N GLY A 377 0.11 10.66 9.42
CA GLY A 377 -0.91 10.68 8.39
C GLY A 377 -1.00 9.39 7.60
N VAL A 378 -1.82 9.45 6.55
CA VAL A 378 -1.96 8.40 5.54
C VAL A 378 -1.22 8.82 4.28
N THR A 379 -0.44 7.91 3.70
CA THR A 379 0.23 8.08 2.42
C THR A 379 -0.33 7.10 1.40
N THR A 380 -0.76 7.59 0.25
CA THR A 380 -1.39 6.82 -0.84
C THR A 380 -0.79 7.20 -2.19
N ARG A 381 -1.05 6.40 -3.24
CA ARG A 381 -0.71 6.77 -4.62
C ARG A 381 -1.62 7.90 -5.11
N ALA A 382 -1.08 8.79 -5.93
CA ALA A 382 -1.85 9.77 -6.68
C ALA A 382 -2.85 9.04 -7.59
N GLY A 383 -4.07 9.58 -7.65
CA GLY A 383 -5.15 8.99 -8.43
C GLY A 383 -5.70 7.67 -7.88
N TRP A 384 -5.23 7.14 -6.73
CA TRP A 384 -5.81 5.95 -6.12
C TRP A 384 -7.30 6.15 -5.81
N ARG A 385 -8.12 5.20 -6.22
CA ARG A 385 -9.55 5.15 -5.89
C ARG A 385 -9.79 3.99 -4.94
N PRO A 386 -10.05 4.24 -3.64
CA PRO A 386 -10.33 3.17 -2.70
C PRO A 386 -11.59 2.39 -3.11
N SER A 387 -11.63 1.10 -2.79
CA SER A 387 -12.89 0.34 -2.75
C SER A 387 -13.75 0.79 -1.56
N ALA A 388 -14.96 0.27 -1.46
CA ALA A 388 -15.86 0.54 -0.34
C ALA A 388 -15.23 0.17 1.00
N ILE A 389 -14.60 -1.00 1.12
CA ILE A 389 -13.95 -1.43 2.37
C ILE A 389 -12.72 -0.59 2.72
N GLN A 390 -11.94 -0.16 1.73
CA GLN A 390 -10.76 0.68 1.92
C GLN A 390 -11.20 2.08 2.39
N SER A 391 -12.28 2.61 1.81
CA SER A 391 -12.88 3.89 2.20
C SER A 391 -13.41 3.83 3.64
N GLN A 392 -14.15 2.78 3.98
CA GLN A 392 -14.65 2.55 5.34
C GLN A 392 -13.53 2.44 6.36
N PHE A 393 -12.41 1.79 6.03
CA PHE A 393 -11.26 1.74 6.93
C PHE A 393 -10.65 3.13 7.14
N LEU A 394 -10.48 3.93 6.08
CA LEU A 394 -9.98 5.31 6.20
C LEU A 394 -10.88 6.17 7.09
N ASP A 395 -12.20 6.04 6.95
CA ASP A 395 -13.16 6.77 7.78
C ASP A 395 -13.10 6.30 9.24
N ASN A 396 -12.94 5.00 9.46
CA ASN A 396 -12.79 4.44 10.81
C ASN A 396 -11.47 4.89 11.46
N LEU A 397 -10.39 4.98 10.68
CA LEU A 397 -9.10 5.50 11.12
C LEU A 397 -9.20 6.98 11.52
N LYS A 398 -9.88 7.81 10.71
CA LYS A 398 -10.13 9.23 11.04
C LYS A 398 -10.97 9.37 12.30
N ALA A 399 -12.07 8.63 12.41
CA ALA A 399 -12.91 8.64 13.61
C ALA A 399 -12.13 8.20 14.88
N ARG A 400 -11.17 7.28 14.74
CA ARG A 400 -10.28 6.90 15.85
C ARG A 400 -9.36 8.04 16.26
N VAL A 401 -8.74 8.71 15.29
CA VAL A 401 -7.89 9.89 15.53
C VAL A 401 -8.69 11.00 16.20
N ASP A 402 -9.95 11.22 15.80
CA ASP A 402 -10.81 12.21 16.43
C ASP A 402 -11.07 11.85 17.90
N ARG A 403 -11.36 10.58 18.22
CA ARG A 403 -11.47 10.12 19.63
C ARG A 403 -10.18 10.36 20.42
N MET A 404 -9.01 10.13 19.81
CA MET A 404 -7.72 10.41 20.44
C MET A 404 -7.53 11.90 20.75
N LYS A 405 -7.93 12.79 19.81
CA LYS A 405 -7.86 14.24 20.01
C LYS A 405 -8.74 14.70 21.18
N HIS A 406 -9.97 14.19 21.25
CA HIS A 406 -10.89 14.53 22.35
C HIS A 406 -10.41 14.02 23.71
N ALA A 407 -9.64 12.92 23.74
CA ALA A 407 -9.02 12.40 24.95
C ALA A 407 -7.72 13.13 25.35
N GLY A 408 -7.30 14.16 24.60
CA GLY A 408 -6.03 14.89 24.84
C GLY A 408 -4.78 14.12 24.43
N LEU A 409 -4.91 13.03 23.68
CA LEU A 409 -3.84 12.11 23.29
C LEU A 409 -3.26 12.42 21.90
N ALA A 410 -3.91 13.31 21.14
CA ALA A 410 -3.46 13.79 19.85
C ALA A 410 -3.78 15.28 19.74
N ALA A 411 -2.83 16.11 19.30
CA ALA A 411 -3.03 17.54 19.07
C ALA A 411 -3.12 17.85 17.57
#